data_AF-A0A1W2CY49-F1
#
_entry.id   AF-A0A1W2CY49-F1
#
_cell.length_a   1.000
_cell.length_b   1.000
_cell.length_c   1.000
_cell.angle_alpha   90.00
_cell.angle_beta   90.00
_cell.angle_gamma   90.00
#
_symmetry.space_group_name_H-M   'P 1'
#
loop_
_entity.id
_entity.type
_entity.pdbx_description
1 polymer ?
#
loop_
_entity_poly.entity_id
_entity_poly.type
_entity_poly.pdbx_seq_one_letter_code
_entity_poly.pdbx_strand_id
1 'polypeptide(L)' 'MILLLAVFAVIALSEVPTLIREKRWRELIAFSALYGLALFYASSLTLGAPPPSPIRLIMYFIKDVLHIGYTG' A
#
# COMPACT_ATOMS: atom_id res chain seq x y z
N MET A 1 7.32 13.50 6.30
CA MET A 1 6.75 12.64 7.36
C MET A 1 5.54 13.24 8.05
N ILE A 2 5.68 14.28 8.87
CA ILE A 2 4.56 14.81 9.69
C ILE A 2 3.31 15.14 8.86
N LEU A 3 3.46 15.86 7.74
CA LEU A 3 2.34 16.17 6.83
C LEU A 3 1.67 14.92 6.23
N LEU A 4 2.46 13.91 5.85
CA LEU A 4 1.95 12.64 5.32
C LEU A 4 1.09 11.93 6.38
N LEU A 5 1.60 11.81 7.61
CA LEU A 5 0.88 11.20 8.71
C LEU A 5 -0.37 12.01 9.10
N ALA A 6 -0.34 13.34 9.01
CA ALA A 6 -1.50 14.19 9.27
C ALA A 6 -2.61 13.98 8.23
N VAL A 7 -2.28 13.93 6.93
CA VAL A 7 -3.25 13.62 5.86
C VAL A 7 -3.84 12.22 6.06
N PHE A 8 -2.99 11.22 6.35
CA PHE A 8 -3.44 9.87 6.63
C PHE A 8 -4.17 9.72 8.00
N ALA A 9 -4.01 10.66 8.93
CA ALA A 9 -4.84 10.68 10.15
C ALA A 9 -6.25 11.20 9.83
N VAL A 10 -6.35 12.29 9.06
CA VAL A 10 -7.63 12.92 8.71
C VAL A 10 -8.53 11.96 7.90
N ILE A 11 -7.99 11.31 6.87
CA ILE A 11 -8.77 10.37 6.03
C ILE A 11 -9.23 9.15 6.85
N ALA A 12 -8.39 8.61 7.72
CA ALA A 12 -8.78 7.52 8.60
C ALA A 12 -9.88 7.95 9.59
N LEU A 13 -9.78 9.17 10.14
CA LEU A 13 -10.77 9.73 11.07
C LEU A 13 -12.12 10.08 10.42
N SER A 14 -12.19 10.30 9.11
CA SER A 14 -13.47 10.48 8.40
C SER A 14 -14.10 9.14 7.96
N GLU A 15 -13.31 8.23 7.40
CA GLU A 15 -13.81 6.97 6.82
C GLU A 15 -14.09 5.90 7.88
N VAL A 16 -13.12 5.61 8.75
CA VAL A 16 -13.22 4.49 9.73
C VAL A 16 -14.48 4.56 10.60
N PRO A 17 -14.86 5.68 11.25
CA PRO A 17 -16.08 5.71 12.06
C PRO A 17 -17.35 5.57 11.21
N THR A 18 -17.34 6.03 9.96
CA THR A 18 -18.46 5.88 9.02
C THR A 18 -18.69 4.41 8.67
N LEU A 19 -17.63 3.68 8.27
CA LEU A 19 -17.72 2.26 7.96
C LEU A 19 -18.08 1.40 9.19
N ILE A 20 -17.60 1.76 10.39
CA ILE A 20 -17.99 1.09 11.65
C ILE A 20 -19.47 1.34 11.97
N ARG A 21 -19.96 2.58 11.84
CA ARG A 21 -21.36 2.95 12.11
C ARG A 21 -22.33 2.24 11.19
N GLU A 22 -21.96 2.06 9.92
CA GLU A 22 -22.75 1.31 8.93
C GLU A 22 -22.56 -0.23 9.02
N LYS A 23 -21.72 -0.72 9.95
CA LYS A 23 -21.36 -2.14 10.11
C LYS A 23 -20.79 -2.78 8.83
N ARG A 24 -20.14 -2.01 7.94
CA ARG A 24 -19.59 -2.47 6.65
C ARG A 24 -18.22 -3.15 6.82
N TRP A 25 -18.13 -4.15 7.70
CA TRP A 25 -16.88 -4.80 8.12
C TRP A 25 -16.00 -5.31 6.97
N ARG A 26 -16.60 -5.89 5.92
CA ARG A 26 -15.87 -6.31 4.70
C ARG A 26 -15.15 -5.15 4.02
N GLU A 27 -15.78 -3.98 3.98
CA GLU A 27 -15.22 -2.79 3.37
C GLU A 27 -14.23 -2.11 4.30
N LEU A 28 -14.43 -2.16 5.62
CA LEU A 28 -13.45 -1.69 6.59
C LEU A 28 -12.13 -2.46 6.48
N ILE A 29 -12.20 -3.78 6.26
CA ILE A 29 -11.03 -4.63 5.99
C ILE A 29 -10.39 -4.25 4.64
N ALA A 30 -11.17 -4.12 3.57
CA ALA A 30 -10.66 -3.76 2.24
C ALA A 30 -10.01 -2.37 2.22
N PHE A 31 -10.66 -1.37 2.83
CA PHE A 31 -10.14 -0.04 3.06
C PHE A 31 -8.83 -0.14 3.83
N SER A 32 -8.82 -0.74 5.04
CA SER A 32 -7.63 -0.82 5.89
C SER A 32 -6.44 -1.51 5.19
N ALA A 33 -6.68 -2.56 4.40
CA ALA A 33 -5.64 -3.23 3.62
C ALA A 33 -5.02 -2.31 2.55
N LEU A 34 -5.85 -1.66 1.72
CA LEU A 34 -5.38 -0.71 0.71
C LEU A 34 -4.73 0.52 1.35
N TYR A 35 -5.25 0.96 2.49
CA TYR A 35 -4.77 2.10 3.26
C TYR A 35 -3.38 1.86 3.85
N GLY A 36 -3.16 0.68 4.44
CA GLY A 36 -1.86 0.25 4.94
C GLY A 36 -0.82 0.14 3.81
N LEU A 37 -1.20 -0.40 2.65
CA LEU A 37 -0.34 -0.46 1.47
C LEU A 37 0.04 0.95 0.96
N ALA A 38 -0.93 1.85 0.87
CA ALA A 38 -0.71 3.23 0.44
C ALA A 38 0.20 4.00 1.43
N LEU A 39 -0.02 3.84 2.74
CA LEU A 39 0.80 4.45 3.78
C LEU A 39 2.24 3.90 3.75
N PHE A 40 2.40 2.57 3.60
CA PHE A 40 3.71 1.93 3.48
C PHE A 40 4.47 2.46 2.27
N TYR A 41 3.85 2.45 1.08
CA TYR A 41 4.46 2.93 -0.16
C TYR A 41 4.84 4.41 -0.09
N ALA A 42 3.94 5.27 0.41
CA ALA A 42 4.21 6.69 0.59
C ALA A 42 5.32 6.95 1.62
N SER A 43 5.38 6.15 2.69
CA SER A 43 6.45 6.23 3.70
C SER A 43 7.80 5.83 3.10
N SER A 44 7.86 4.73 2.32
CA SER A 44 9.08 4.31 1.61
C SER A 44 9.59 5.39 0.66
N LEU A 45 8.71 5.97 -0.17
CA LEU A 45 9.03 7.09 -1.05
C LEU A 45 9.59 8.29 -0.27
N THR A 46 8.94 8.66 0.84
CA THR A 46 9.33 9.83 1.64
C THR A 46 10.63 9.60 2.43
N LEU A 47 11.02 8.34 2.67
CA LEU A 47 12.32 7.94 3.24
C LEU A 47 13.45 7.95 2.19
N GLY A 48 13.15 8.28 0.92
CA GLY A 48 14.13 8.21 -0.17
C GLY A 48 14.46 6.79 -0.61
N ALA A 49 13.76 5.76 -0.10
CA ALA A 49 13.89 4.42 -0.64
C ALA A 49 13.38 4.43 -2.09
N PRO A 50 14.16 3.93 -3.07
CA PRO A 50 13.71 3.90 -4.45
C PRO A 50 12.42 3.07 -4.50
N PRO A 51 11.33 3.58 -5.09
CA PRO A 51 10.11 2.79 -5.16
C PRO A 51 10.41 1.46 -5.85
N PRO A 52 9.86 0.33 -5.35
CA PRO A 52 9.88 -0.91 -6.10
C PRO A 52 9.10 -0.64 -7.39
N SER A 53 9.82 -0.33 -8.46
CA SER A 53 9.17 -0.01 -9.73
C SER A 53 8.32 -1.21 -10.12
N PRO A 54 7.10 -1.01 -10.66
CA PRO A 54 6.24 -2.14 -11.01
C PRO A 54 6.97 -3.17 -11.88
N ILE A 55 7.82 -2.69 -12.80
CA ILE A 55 8.72 -3.50 -13.62
C ILE A 55 9.71 -4.33 -12.79
N ARG A 56 10.37 -3.77 -11.76
CA ARG A 56 11.25 -4.54 -10.86
C ARG A 56 10.48 -5.56 -10.02
N LEU A 57 9.29 -5.22 -9.53
CA LEU A 57 8.46 -6.14 -8.76
C LEU A 57 7.99 -7.31 -9.65
N ILE A 58 7.53 -7.01 -10.87
CA ILE A 58 7.14 -8.00 -11.87
C ILE A 58 8.34 -8.85 -12.29
N MET A 59 9.52 -8.26 -12.54
CA MET A 59 10.75 -9.01 -12.84
C MET A 59 11.18 -9.92 -11.69
N TYR A 60 11.03 -9.49 -10.43
CA TYR A 60 11.31 -10.33 -9.26
C TYR A 60 10.35 -11.53 -9.22
N PHE A 61 9.04 -11.29 -9.35
CA PHE A 61 8.03 -12.34 -9.40
C PHE A 61 8.25 -13.32 -10.57
N ILE A 62 8.62 -12.80 -11.74
CA ILE A 62 8.94 -13.61 -12.93
C ILE A 62 10.21 -14.46 -12.72
N LYS A 63 11.25 -13.92 -12.06
CA LYS A 63 12.48 -14.65 -11.78
C LYS A 63 12.30 -15.72 -10.69
N ASP A 64 11.77 -15.35 -9.53
CA ASP A 64 11.72 -16.23 -8.35
C ASP A 64 10.52 -17.18 -8.34
N VAL A 65 9.34 -16.77 -8.86
CA VAL A 65 8.14 -17.62 -8.87
C VAL A 65 8.01 -18.40 -10.17
N LEU A 66 8.34 -17.79 -11.31
CA LEU A 66 8.17 -18.43 -12.62
C LEU A 66 9.42 -19.15 -13.14
N HIS A 67 10.60 -18.92 -12.54
CA HIS A 67 11.88 -19.52 -12.93
C HIS A 67 12.21 -19.45 -14.44
N ILE A 68 11.64 -18.49 -15.18
CA ILE A 68 12.00 -18.30 -16.60
C ILE A 68 13.37 -17.64 -16.68
N GLY A 69 14.39 -18.49 -16.73
CA GLY A 69 15.77 -18.10 -16.98
C GLY A 69 15.86 -17.38 -18.32
N TYR A 70 16.06 -16.07 -18.27
CA TYR A 70 16.50 -15.29 -19.42
C TYR A 70 17.97 -15.64 -19.70
N THR A 71 18.17 -16.73 -20.43
CA THR A 71 19.44 -17.05 -21.08
C THR A 71 19.53 -16.21 -22.35
N GLY A 72 20.39 -15.19 -22.32
CA GLY A 72 20.65 -14.24 -23.42
C GLY A 72 21.75 -13.28 -23.03
#